data_AF-A0A2M7LK36-F1
#
_entry.id   AF-A0A2M7LK36-F1
#
_cell.length_a   1.000
_cell.length_b   1.000
_cell.length_c   1.000
_cell.angle_alpha   90.00
_cell.angle_beta   90.00
_cell.angle_gamma   90.00
#
_symmetry.space_group_name_H-M   'P 1'
#
loop_
_entity.id
_entity.type
_entity.pdbx_description
1 polymer ?
#
loop_
_entity_poly.entity_id
_entity_poly.type
_entity_poly.pdbx_seq_one_letter_code
_entity_poly.pdbx_strand_id
1 'polypeptide(L)'
;MAGKDINSFKSFVAEEINKTKNILYLKEDQKISVDVTLPSSEDASGSLHPITIAVNEITGIFNKIGFIRMSYPEVDWEYYAFETLNMPVTHAARDDFETTFLSGS
;
A
#
# COMPACT_ATOMS: atom_id res chain seq x y z
N MET A 1 -49.32 -16.55 60.32
CA MET A 1 -49.30 -15.27 59.56
C MET A 1 -47.89 -14.71 59.36
N ALA A 2 -46.90 -15.00 60.22
CA ALA A 2 -45.54 -14.44 60.10
C ALA A 2 -44.68 -14.89 58.89
N GLY A 3 -44.93 -16.07 58.30
CA GLY A 3 -44.10 -16.60 57.20
C GLY A 3 -44.34 -15.93 55.83
N LYS A 4 -45.55 -15.40 55.59
CA LYS A 4 -45.90 -14.71 54.35
C LYS A 4 -45.19 -13.36 54.25
N ASP A 5 -45.14 -12.64 55.37
CA ASP A 5 -44.52 -11.32 55.48
C ASP A 5 -42.99 -11.38 55.31
N ILE A 6 -42.36 -12.45 55.83
CA ILE A 6 -40.93 -12.72 55.67
C ILE A 6 -40.57 -13.03 54.21
N ASN A 7 -41.41 -13.81 53.50
CA ASN A 7 -41.17 -14.08 52.09
C ASN A 7 -41.39 -12.83 51.22
N SER A 8 -42.41 -12.02 51.50
CA SER A 8 -42.60 -10.75 50.77
C SER A 8 -41.44 -9.79 50.99
N PHE A 9 -40.89 -9.71 52.22
CA PHE A 9 -39.74 -8.87 52.51
C PHE A 9 -38.48 -9.37 51.79
N LYS A 10 -38.23 -10.69 51.76
CA LYS A 10 -37.12 -11.28 50.99
C LYS A 10 -37.25 -10.99 49.50
N SER A 11 -38.44 -11.12 48.94
CA SER A 11 -38.70 -10.81 47.53
C SER A 11 -38.47 -9.33 47.22
N PHE A 12 -38.94 -8.44 48.09
CA PHE A 12 -38.73 -7.00 47.95
C PHE A 12 -37.24 -6.62 47.97
N VAL A 13 -36.48 -7.14 48.94
CA VAL A 13 -35.04 -6.88 49.03
C VAL A 13 -34.30 -7.46 47.83
N ALA A 14 -34.67 -8.66 47.37
CA ALA A 14 -34.08 -9.26 46.18
C ALA A 14 -34.38 -8.45 44.90
N GLU A 15 -35.57 -7.86 44.81
CA GLU A 15 -35.97 -7.01 43.68
C GLU A 15 -35.17 -5.70 43.66
N GLU A 16 -35.02 -5.03 44.81
CA GLU A 16 -34.25 -3.78 44.93
C GLU A 16 -32.76 -3.97 44.69
N ILE A 17 -32.20 -5.10 45.14
CA ILE A 17 -30.82 -5.49 44.82
C ILE A 17 -30.67 -5.68 43.30
N ASN A 18 -31.60 -6.37 42.66
CA ASN A 18 -31.55 -6.59 41.21
C ASN A 18 -31.71 -5.28 40.41
N LYS A 19 -32.59 -4.37 40.85
CA LYS A 19 -32.73 -3.03 40.24
C LYS A 19 -31.42 -2.25 40.34
N THR A 20 -30.83 -2.19 41.53
CA THR A 20 -29.57 -1.47 41.76
C THR A 20 -28.43 -2.06 40.92
N LYS A 21 -28.36 -3.40 40.86
CA LYS A 21 -27.36 -4.12 40.06
C LYS A 21 -27.50 -3.84 38.56
N ASN A 22 -28.72 -3.82 38.04
CA ASN A 22 -28.98 -3.47 36.63
C ASN A 22 -28.59 -2.02 36.31
N ILE A 23 -28.87 -1.07 37.22
CA ILE A 23 -28.47 0.33 37.05
C ILE A 23 -26.94 0.47 37.03
N LEU A 24 -26.23 -0.31 37.84
CA LEU A 24 -24.76 -0.32 37.87
C LEU A 24 -24.17 -0.92 36.60
N TYR A 25 -24.70 -2.04 36.11
CA TYR A 25 -24.27 -2.61 34.82
C TYR A 25 -24.49 -1.65 33.66
N LEU A 26 -25.63 -0.95 33.62
CA LEU A 26 -25.91 0.07 32.61
C LEU A 26 -25.01 1.32 32.73
N LYS A 27 -24.43 1.57 33.91
CA LYS A 27 -23.46 2.65 34.13
C LYS A 27 -22.02 2.26 33.79
N GLU A 28 -21.63 0.99 33.96
CA GLU A 28 -20.33 0.48 33.52
C GLU A 28 -20.22 0.44 32.00
N ASP A 29 -21.33 0.24 31.30
CA ASP A 29 -21.42 0.22 29.84
C ASP A 29 -21.44 1.64 29.21
N GLN A 30 -20.86 2.63 29.91
CA GLN A 30 -20.48 3.90 29.28
C GLN A 30 -19.45 3.59 28.21
N LYS A 31 -19.97 3.31 27.01
CA LYS A 31 -19.24 3.15 25.76
C LYS A 31 -18.08 4.14 25.74
N ILE A 32 -16.87 3.61 25.78
CA ILE A 32 -15.68 4.34 25.39
C ILE A 32 -15.98 4.84 23.98
N SER A 33 -16.25 6.14 23.86
CA SER A 33 -16.49 6.79 22.58
C SER A 33 -15.15 6.91 21.88
N VAL A 34 -14.72 5.83 21.24
CA VAL A 34 -13.52 5.83 20.39
C VAL A 34 -13.87 6.59 19.12
N ASP A 35 -13.07 7.60 18.79
CA ASP A 35 -13.21 8.33 17.53
C ASP A 35 -12.80 7.41 16.38
N VAL A 36 -13.80 6.90 15.66
CA VAL A 36 -13.62 6.01 14.50
C VAL A 36 -12.98 6.70 13.29
N THR A 37 -12.77 8.02 13.35
CA THR A 37 -12.05 8.79 12.32
C THR A 37 -10.56 8.90 12.59
N LEU A 38 -10.09 8.45 13.76
CA LEU A 38 -8.66 8.42 14.07
C LEU A 38 -7.92 7.60 13.01
N PRO A 39 -6.87 8.16 12.38
CA PRO A 39 -6.10 7.43 11.40
C PRO A 39 -5.45 6.22 12.07
N SER A 40 -5.59 5.07 11.42
CA SER A 40 -4.83 3.88 11.79
C SER A 40 -3.34 4.15 11.54
N SER A 41 -2.47 3.56 12.35
CA SER A 41 -1.05 3.41 11.98
C SER A 41 -0.98 2.40 10.83
N GLU A 42 -1.25 2.86 9.60
CA GLU A 42 -1.03 2.06 8.41
C GLU A 42 0.47 2.02 8.11
N ASP A 43 0.95 0.84 7.72
CA ASP A 43 2.30 0.71 7.19
C ASP A 43 2.45 1.60 5.95
N ALA A 44 3.58 2.31 5.86
CA ALA A 44 3.83 3.20 4.74
C ALA A 44 3.82 2.41 3.41
N SER A 45 2.81 2.68 2.58
CA SER A 45 2.75 2.11 1.23
C SER A 45 3.88 2.70 0.38
N GLY A 46 4.68 1.83 -0.24
CA GLY A 46 5.69 2.25 -1.21
C GLY A 46 5.06 2.87 -2.46
N SER A 47 5.81 3.73 -3.14
CA SER A 47 5.42 4.30 -4.42
C SER A 47 6.38 3.86 -5.52
N LEU A 48 5.87 3.79 -6.75
CA LEU A 48 6.72 3.56 -7.93
C LEU A 48 7.53 4.82 -8.23
N HIS A 49 8.77 4.62 -8.68
CA HIS A 49 9.58 5.72 -9.17
C HIS A 49 8.90 6.37 -10.39
N PRO A 50 8.91 7.72 -10.52
CA PRO A 50 8.24 8.41 -11.63
C PRO A 50 8.65 7.92 -13.03
N ILE A 51 9.93 7.57 -13.22
CA ILE A 51 10.42 6.99 -14.49
C ILE A 51 9.71 5.66 -14.80
N THR A 52 9.51 4.80 -13.79
CA THR A 52 8.81 3.52 -13.97
C THR A 52 7.37 3.75 -14.39
N ILE A 53 6.70 4.76 -13.82
CA ILE A 53 5.34 5.14 -14.20
C ILE A 53 5.30 5.57 -15.67
N ALA A 54 6.18 6.50 -16.07
CA ALA A 54 6.26 6.99 -17.44
C ALA A 54 6.56 5.88 -18.46
N VAL A 55 7.53 4.99 -18.16
CA VAL A 55 7.87 3.85 -19.02
C VAL A 55 6.68 2.90 -19.19
N ASN A 56 5.94 2.62 -18.13
CA ASN A 56 4.76 1.75 -18.18
C ASN A 56 3.63 2.38 -18.99
N GLU A 57 3.39 3.69 -18.85
CA GLU A 57 2.40 4.42 -19.63
C GLU A 57 2.72 4.39 -21.13
N ILE A 58 3.95 4.77 -21.50
CA ILE A 58 4.41 4.75 -22.89
C ILE A 58 4.29 3.33 -23.46
N THR A 59 4.79 2.32 -22.74
CA THR A 59 4.69 0.92 -23.15
C THR A 59 3.24 0.50 -23.39
N GLY A 60 2.32 0.91 -22.51
CA GLY A 60 0.89 0.61 -22.63
C GLY A 60 0.24 1.22 -23.86
N ILE A 61 0.69 2.40 -24.31
CA ILE A 61 0.19 3.02 -25.55
C ILE A 61 0.64 2.20 -26.77
N PHE A 62 1.92 1.87 -26.87
CA PHE A 62 2.47 1.13 -28.01
C PHE A 62 1.98 -0.32 -28.07
N ASN A 63 1.73 -0.95 -26.92
CA ASN A 63 1.16 -2.29 -26.87
C ASN A 63 -0.21 -2.36 -27.57
N LYS A 64 -1.04 -1.33 -27.45
CA LYS A 64 -2.37 -1.26 -28.09
C LYS A 64 -2.32 -1.26 -29.62
N ILE A 65 -1.21 -0.83 -30.21
CA ILE A 65 -1.00 -0.83 -31.66
C ILE A 65 -0.10 -1.99 -32.14
N GLY A 66 0.07 -3.02 -31.29
CA GLY A 66 0.71 -4.28 -31.66
C GLY A 66 2.23 -4.34 -31.46
N PHE A 67 2.84 -3.33 -30.84
CA PHE A 67 4.26 -3.37 -30.50
C PHE A 67 4.49 -4.22 -29.24
N ILE A 68 5.64 -4.90 -29.21
CA ILE A 68 6.08 -5.70 -28.07
C ILE A 68 7.27 -5.03 -27.38
N ARG A 69 7.28 -5.04 -26.05
CA ARG A 69 8.44 -4.56 -25.27
C ARG A 69 9.48 -5.66 -25.20
N MET A 70 10.70 -5.34 -25.61
CA MET A 70 11.88 -6.21 -25.49
C MET A 70 12.92 -5.53 -24.60
N SER A 71 13.59 -6.31 -23.75
CA SER A 71 14.76 -5.85 -23.00
C SER A 71 16.01 -6.36 -23.68
N TYR A 72 17.06 -5.54 -23.69
CA TYR A 72 18.35 -5.88 -24.24
C TYR A 72 19.45 -5.51 -23.21
N PRO A 73 20.64 -6.14 -23.24
CA PRO A 73 21.75 -5.75 -22.37
C PRO A 73 22.08 -4.25 -22.43
N GLU A 74 22.51 -3.69 -21.30
CA GLU A 74 22.93 -2.28 -21.22
C GLU A 74 24.32 -2.05 -21.84
N VAL A 75 25.13 -3.10 -21.88
CA VAL A 75 26.45 -3.11 -22.55
C VAL A 75 26.31 -3.82 -23.88
N ASP A 76 26.74 -3.17 -24.95
CA ASP A 76 26.69 -3.71 -26.30
C ASP A 76 28.04 -3.58 -27.03
N TRP A 77 28.18 -4.31 -28.13
CA TRP A 77 29.34 -4.19 -29.02
C TRP A 77 29.23 -2.94 -29.88
N GLU A 78 30.37 -2.28 -30.13
CA GLU A 78 30.46 -1.08 -30.98
C GLU A 78 29.82 -1.28 -32.37
N TYR A 79 29.92 -2.49 -32.91
CA TYR A 79 29.30 -2.87 -34.17
C TYR A 79 27.77 -2.66 -34.17
N TYR A 80 27.06 -3.16 -33.15
CA TYR A 80 25.60 -3.07 -33.08
C TYR A 80 25.13 -1.67 -32.72
N ALA A 81 25.84 -0.98 -31.83
CA ALA A 81 25.50 0.38 -31.41
C ALA A 81 25.70 1.43 -32.54
N PHE A 82 26.64 1.22 -33.47
CA PHE A 82 26.99 2.23 -34.47
C PHE A 82 27.06 1.74 -35.91
N GLU A 83 27.87 0.72 -36.21
CA GLU A 83 28.15 0.34 -37.60
C GLU A 83 26.89 -0.14 -38.33
N THR A 84 26.05 -0.93 -37.65
CA THR A 84 24.77 -1.40 -38.23
C THR A 84 23.76 -0.26 -38.46
N LEU A 85 23.94 0.88 -37.78
CA LEU A 85 23.14 2.10 -37.93
C LEU A 85 23.75 3.09 -38.93
N ASN A 86 24.67 2.62 -39.79
CA ASN A 86 25.35 3.42 -40.81
C ASN A 86 26.23 4.54 -40.23
N MET A 87 26.80 4.33 -39.05
CA MET A 87 27.74 5.25 -38.41
C MET A 87 29.14 4.61 -38.37
N PRO A 88 30.00 4.82 -39.39
CA PRO A 88 31.39 4.33 -39.37
C PRO A 88 32.24 5.05 -38.31
N VAL A 89 33.43 4.52 -38.02
CA VAL A 89 34.35 5.03 -36.97
C VAL A 89 34.64 6.54 -37.09
N THR A 90 34.73 7.08 -38.31
CA THR A 90 35.02 8.50 -38.54
C THR A 90 33.76 9.39 -38.63
N HIS A 91 32.59 8.85 -38.31
CA HIS A 91 31.33 9.59 -38.43
C HIS A 91 31.20 10.59 -37.27
N ALA A 92 31.06 11.87 -37.57
CA ALA A 92 30.98 12.95 -36.56
C ALA A 92 29.89 12.70 -35.50
N ALA A 93 28.74 12.13 -35.90
CA ALA A 93 27.68 11.80 -34.95
C ALA A 93 28.06 10.74 -33.90
N ARG A 94 29.19 10.02 -34.04
CA ARG A 94 29.70 9.16 -32.95
C ARG A 94 30.25 9.98 -31.78
N ASP A 95 30.86 11.12 -32.08
CA ASP A 95 31.44 12.02 -31.09
C ASP A 95 30.36 12.85 -30.37
N ASP A 96 29.16 12.95 -30.94
CA ASP A 96 28.00 13.59 -30.30
C ASP A 96 27.44 12.76 -29.13
N PHE A 97 27.74 11.45 -29.08
CA PHE A 97 27.33 10.58 -27.99
C PHE A 97 28.43 10.47 -26.94
N GLU A 98 28.10 10.75 -25.68
CA GLU A 98 28.99 10.52 -24.53
C GLU A 98 29.11 9.02 -24.19
N THR A 99 29.68 8.25 -25.11
CA THR A 99 29.82 6.79 -25.00
C THR A 99 30.92 6.43 -24.03
N THR A 100 30.60 5.63 -23.01
CA THR A 100 31.60 5.06 -22.10
C THR A 100 32.08 3.71 -22.64
N PHE A 101 33.33 3.64 -23.10
CA PHE A 101 33.93 2.39 -23.55
C PHE A 101 34.45 1.57 -22.37
N LEU A 102 34.21 0.27 -22.41
CA LEU A 102 34.69 -0.69 -21.41
C LEU A 102 35.92 -1.42 -21.96
N SER A 103 37.01 -1.38 -21.21
CA SER A 103 38.20 -2.19 -21.49
C SER A 103 38.13 -3.46 -20.65
N GLY A 104 38.09 -4.63 -21.29
CA GLY A 104 38.24 -5.91 -20.60
C GLY A 104 39.67 -6.08 -20.09
N SER A 105 39.83 -6.58 -18.86
CA SER A 105 41.10 -7.11 -18.36
C SER A 105 41.40 -8.49 -18.94
#